data_AF-A0A420BG03-F1
#
_entry.id   AF-A0A420BG03-F1
#
_cell.length_a   1.000
_cell.length_b   1.000
_cell.length_c   1.000
_cell.angle_alpha   90.00
_cell.angle_beta   90.00
_cell.angle_gamma   90.00
#
_symmetry.space_group_name_H-M   'P 1'
#
loop_
_entity.id
_entity.type
_entity.pdbx_description
1 polymer ?
#
loop_
_entity_poly.entity_id
_entity_poly.type
_entity_poly.pdbx_seq_one_letter_code
_entity_poly.pdbx_strand_id
1 'polypeptide(L)'
;MSLSYIFLLSLSTVMLLASCSAGDGNKMERQRADSLCNEVINGKLNLEQLAESDEFMYFDEKYFHEPADLKRIPAFDKVQIQLVTYRIYKHVKLMDNRYQFAVKQAKDLHIPNKAFVYYQRSFDEMNRKAAASKDSIRLELPDDYATRLIRE
;
A
#
# COMPACT_ATOMS: atom_id res chain seq x y z
N MET A 1 -26.70 33.22 22.55
CA MET A 1 -25.99 32.10 21.89
C MET A 1 -25.19 31.38 22.94
N SER A 2 -25.57 30.15 23.31
CA SER A 2 -25.06 29.50 24.53
C SER A 2 -23.60 29.05 24.35
N LEU A 3 -22.78 29.22 25.41
CA LEU A 3 -21.38 28.75 25.50
C LEU A 3 -21.24 27.25 25.16
N SER A 4 -22.32 26.49 25.29
CA SER A 4 -22.38 25.06 25.00
C SER A 4 -22.12 24.71 23.52
N TYR A 5 -22.46 25.60 22.58
CA TYR A 5 -22.25 25.34 21.14
C TYR A 5 -20.79 25.48 20.70
N ILE A 6 -20.02 26.37 21.35
CA ILE A 6 -18.61 26.59 21.01
C ILE A 6 -17.76 25.39 21.48
N PHE A 7 -18.11 24.81 22.63
CA PHE A 7 -17.42 23.63 23.18
C PHE A 7 -17.63 22.35 22.35
N LEU A 8 -18.82 22.16 21.79
CA LEU A 8 -19.13 21.01 20.93
C LEU A 8 -18.43 21.08 19.56
N LEU A 9 -18.23 22.29 19.02
CA LEU A 9 -17.48 22.50 17.77
C LEU A 9 -15.98 22.30 17.93
N SER A 10 -15.39 22.63 19.08
CA SER A 10 -13.96 22.36 19.34
C SER A 10 -13.66 20.86 19.52
N LEU A 11 -14.62 20.09 20.04
CA LEU A 11 -14.41 18.66 20.31
C LEU A 11 -14.46 17.81 19.03
N SER A 12 -15.26 18.21 18.04
CA SER A 12 -15.35 17.52 16.75
C SER A 12 -14.10 17.73 15.88
N THR A 13 -13.46 18.90 15.94
CA THR A 13 -12.21 19.16 15.22
C THR A 13 -11.02 18.36 15.75
N VAL A 14 -10.97 18.08 17.05
CA VAL A 14 -9.89 17.27 17.65
C VAL A 14 -10.05 15.78 17.31
N MET A 15 -11.28 15.26 17.26
CA MET A 15 -11.52 13.87 16.83
C MET A 15 -11.28 13.64 15.32
N LEU A 16 -11.46 14.66 14.49
CA LEU A 16 -11.17 14.57 13.05
C LEU A 16 -9.67 14.55 12.73
N LEU A 17 -8.82 15.11 13.60
CA LEU A 17 -7.36 15.09 13.41
C LEU A 17 -6.69 13.82 13.97
N ALA A 18 -7.34 13.13 14.91
CA ALA A 18 -6.84 11.87 15.47
C ALA A 18 -7.05 10.65 14.55
N SER A 19 -7.87 10.77 13.51
CA SER A 19 -8.17 9.67 12.57
C SER A 19 -7.25 9.66 11.33
N CYS A 20 -6.33 10.62 11.19
CA CYS A 20 -5.46 10.70 10.00
C CYS A 20 -4.18 9.87 10.08
N SER A 21 -3.86 9.22 11.21
CA SER A 21 -2.66 8.38 11.38
C SER A 21 -2.96 6.95 11.83
N ALA A 22 -4.23 6.56 11.92
CA ALA A 22 -4.61 5.20 12.29
C ALA A 22 -4.24 4.24 11.14
N GLY A 23 -3.39 3.26 11.44
CA GLY A 23 -3.02 2.20 10.49
C GLY A 23 -1.67 2.38 9.77
N ASP A 24 -0.83 3.34 10.14
CA ASP A 24 0.52 3.51 9.54
C ASP A 24 1.64 2.76 10.30
N GLY A 25 1.27 1.87 11.23
CA GLY A 25 2.19 1.06 12.03
C GLY A 25 2.85 1.84 13.17
N ASN A 26 2.80 1.28 14.37
CA ASN A 26 3.49 1.80 15.54
C ASN A 26 5.00 1.48 15.51
N LYS A 27 5.76 2.06 16.45
CA LYS A 27 7.23 1.88 16.51
C LYS A 27 7.65 0.41 16.60
N MET A 28 6.94 -0.40 17.39
CA MET A 28 7.27 -1.83 17.55
C MET A 28 6.95 -2.62 16.29
N GLU A 29 5.82 -2.34 15.63
CA GLU A 29 5.45 -2.97 14.36
C GLU A 29 6.49 -2.68 13.28
N ARG A 30 6.94 -1.42 13.18
CA ARG A 30 8.00 -1.03 12.23
C ARG A 30 9.33 -1.69 12.55
N GLN A 31 9.75 -1.74 13.82
CA GLN A 31 10.96 -2.45 14.22
C GLN A 31 10.90 -3.95 13.91
N ARG A 32 9.74 -4.59 14.10
CA ARG A 32 9.51 -5.98 13.74
C ARG A 32 9.58 -6.19 12.23
N ALA A 33 8.92 -5.33 11.45
CA ALA A 33 8.98 -5.34 10.01
C ALA A 33 10.43 -5.22 9.48
N ASP A 34 11.21 -4.31 10.05
CA ASP A 34 12.62 -4.12 9.70
C ASP A 34 13.46 -5.35 10.05
N SER A 35 13.21 -5.98 11.19
CA SER A 35 13.88 -7.24 11.57
C SER A 35 13.57 -8.36 10.59
N LEU A 36 12.31 -8.54 10.21
CA LEU A 36 11.88 -9.56 9.26
C LEU A 36 12.46 -9.33 7.86
N CYS A 37 12.53 -8.07 7.40
CA CYS A 37 13.22 -7.73 6.16
C CYS A 37 14.70 -8.14 6.20
N ASN A 38 15.39 -7.88 7.32
CA ASN A 38 16.77 -8.31 7.49
C ASN A 38 16.91 -9.84 7.51
N GLU A 39 15.96 -10.58 8.08
CA GLU A 39 15.97 -12.05 8.01
C GLU A 39 15.84 -12.55 6.57
N VAL A 40 15.02 -11.90 5.74
CA VAL A 40 14.93 -12.21 4.31
C VAL A 40 16.24 -11.93 3.58
N ILE A 41 16.82 -10.75 3.79
CA ILE A 41 18.11 -10.37 3.16
C ILE A 41 19.23 -11.33 3.56
N ASN A 42 19.24 -11.78 4.81
CA ASN A 42 20.22 -12.73 5.33
C ASN A 42 19.91 -14.19 4.96
N GLY A 43 18.87 -14.46 4.16
CA GLY A 43 18.48 -15.80 3.73
C GLY A 43 17.94 -16.70 4.84
N LYS A 44 17.53 -16.13 5.98
CA LYS A 44 16.96 -16.86 7.13
C LYS A 44 15.45 -17.02 7.02
N LEU A 45 14.80 -16.13 6.28
CA LEU A 45 13.36 -16.14 6.01
C LEU A 45 13.14 -16.07 4.50
N ASN A 46 12.19 -16.84 3.98
CA ASN A 46 11.84 -16.77 2.58
C ASN A 46 10.90 -15.58 2.30
N LEU A 47 11.14 -14.87 1.19
CA LEU A 47 10.38 -13.67 0.83
C LEU A 47 8.91 -13.98 0.54
N GLU A 48 8.60 -15.07 -0.18
CA GLU A 48 7.21 -15.48 -0.42
C GLU A 48 6.48 -15.79 0.90
N GLN A 49 7.14 -16.47 1.85
CA GLN A 49 6.58 -16.77 3.16
C GLN A 49 6.23 -15.51 3.95
N LEU A 50 7.10 -14.50 3.92
CA LEU A 50 6.83 -13.22 4.58
C LEU A 50 5.73 -12.42 3.85
N ALA A 51 5.68 -12.50 2.51
CA ALA A 51 4.67 -11.81 1.70
C ALA A 51 3.24 -12.30 2.02
N GLU A 52 3.11 -13.60 2.31
CA GLU A 52 1.87 -14.28 2.65
C GLU A 52 1.49 -14.24 4.14
N SER A 53 2.33 -13.64 4.99
CA SER A 53 2.07 -13.57 6.43
C SER A 53 1.19 -12.37 6.81
N ASP A 54 0.68 -12.41 8.03
CA ASP A 54 -0.09 -11.32 8.66
C ASP A 54 0.81 -10.27 9.36
N GLU A 55 2.11 -10.30 9.10
CA GLU A 55 3.05 -9.34 9.67
C GLU A 55 2.85 -7.96 9.06
N PHE A 56 2.84 -6.91 9.87
CA PHE A 56 2.78 -5.54 9.36
C PHE A 56 4.04 -5.24 8.53
N MET A 57 3.86 -4.81 7.28
CA MET A 57 4.96 -4.43 6.39
C MET A 57 4.74 -3.03 5.84
N TYR A 58 5.82 -2.26 5.70
CA TYR A 58 5.79 -0.90 5.19
C TYR A 58 7.00 -0.65 4.29
N PHE A 59 6.96 0.44 3.52
CA PHE A 59 8.13 1.02 2.85
C PHE A 59 8.10 2.54 2.98
N ASP A 60 9.23 3.19 2.70
CA ASP A 60 9.38 4.64 2.79
C ASP A 60 8.59 5.39 1.69
N GLU A 61 7.86 6.43 2.07
CA GLU A 61 6.98 7.21 1.19
C GLU A 61 7.71 7.85 -0.01
N LYS A 62 9.03 8.03 0.07
CA LYS A 62 9.85 8.47 -1.07
C LYS A 62 9.66 7.60 -2.31
N TYR A 63 9.32 6.32 -2.13
CA TYR A 63 9.10 5.37 -3.22
C TYR A 63 7.70 5.41 -3.85
N PHE A 64 6.78 6.23 -3.35
CA PHE A 64 5.47 6.38 -3.99
C PHE A 64 5.52 7.18 -5.30
N HIS A 65 6.44 8.12 -5.43
CA HIS A 65 6.34 9.16 -6.47
C HIS A 65 7.36 9.01 -7.60
N GLU A 66 8.39 8.20 -7.40
CA GLU A 66 9.44 7.99 -8.39
C GLU A 66 9.23 6.66 -9.11
N PRO A 67 9.37 6.59 -10.45
CA PRO A 67 9.44 5.33 -11.16
C PRO A 67 10.67 4.57 -10.64
N ALA A 68 10.42 3.64 -9.73
CA ALA A 68 11.47 3.00 -8.96
C ALA A 68 12.08 1.86 -9.80
N ASP A 69 13.30 2.07 -10.30
CA ASP A 69 14.10 0.98 -10.87
C ASP A 69 14.56 0.08 -9.72
N LEU A 70 13.84 -1.04 -9.51
CA LEU A 70 14.12 -2.00 -8.43
C LEU A 70 15.57 -2.50 -8.41
N LYS A 71 16.31 -2.40 -9.53
CA LYS A 71 17.72 -2.78 -9.62
C LYS A 71 18.67 -1.77 -8.96
N ARG A 72 18.22 -0.53 -8.78
CA ARG A 72 18.99 0.58 -8.17
C ARG A 72 18.62 0.83 -6.72
N ILE A 73 17.55 0.20 -6.24
CA ILE A 73 17.06 0.35 -4.87
C ILE A 73 17.91 -0.54 -3.94
N PRO A 74 18.31 -0.03 -2.75
CA PRO A 74 18.98 -0.84 -1.75
C PRO A 74 18.19 -2.12 -1.44
N ALA A 75 18.87 -3.25 -1.21
CA ALA A 75 18.21 -4.55 -1.01
C ALA A 75 17.13 -4.53 0.09
N PHE A 76 17.37 -3.78 1.17
CA PHE A 76 16.41 -3.61 2.26
C PHE A 76 15.11 -2.93 1.80
N ASP A 77 15.24 -1.78 1.15
CA ASP A 77 14.11 -1.02 0.63
C ASP A 77 13.38 -1.81 -0.47
N LYS A 78 14.12 -2.56 -1.28
CA LYS A 78 13.58 -3.44 -2.32
C LYS A 78 12.65 -4.50 -1.70
N VAL A 79 13.10 -5.21 -0.67
CA VAL A 79 12.29 -6.22 0.04
C VAL A 79 11.00 -5.60 0.58
N GLN A 80 11.09 -4.43 1.22
CA GLN A 80 9.91 -3.71 1.73
C GLN A 80 8.90 -3.37 0.62
N ILE A 81 9.37 -2.82 -0.50
CA ILE A 81 8.53 -2.51 -1.65
C ILE A 81 7.89 -3.78 -2.22
N GLN A 82 8.66 -4.84 -2.42
CA GLN A 82 8.17 -6.12 -2.96
C GLN A 82 7.05 -6.69 -2.10
N LEU A 83 7.20 -6.69 -0.77
CA LEU A 83 6.21 -7.21 0.17
C LEU A 83 4.89 -6.42 0.11
N VAL A 84 4.96 -5.09 0.24
CA VAL A 84 3.76 -4.25 0.25
C VAL A 84 3.05 -4.27 -1.10
N THR A 85 3.80 -4.16 -2.20
CA THR A 85 3.22 -4.18 -3.55
C THR A 85 2.63 -5.54 -3.88
N TYR A 86 3.27 -6.65 -3.51
CA TYR A 86 2.70 -7.98 -3.65
C TYR A 86 1.32 -8.09 -3.00
N ARG A 87 1.21 -7.66 -1.74
CA ARG A 87 -0.06 -7.72 -0.99
C ARG A 87 -1.15 -6.85 -1.60
N ILE A 88 -0.79 -5.76 -2.26
CA ILE A 88 -1.75 -4.95 -3.02
C ILE A 88 -2.17 -5.71 -4.29
N TYR A 89 -1.21 -6.06 -5.14
CA TYR A 89 -1.49 -6.60 -6.47
C TYR A 89 -2.09 -8.00 -6.46
N LYS A 90 -1.86 -8.81 -5.41
CA LYS A 90 -2.56 -10.09 -5.20
C LYS A 90 -4.08 -9.92 -5.11
N HIS A 91 -4.55 -8.73 -4.71
CA HIS A 91 -5.97 -8.42 -4.52
C HIS A 91 -6.54 -7.49 -5.60
N VAL A 92 -5.78 -7.23 -6.67
CA VAL A 92 -6.23 -6.44 -7.82
C VAL A 92 -6.54 -7.38 -8.98
N LYS A 93 -7.66 -7.13 -9.65
CA LYS A 93 -8.02 -7.82 -10.89
C LYS A 93 -8.27 -6.81 -12.00
N LEU A 94 -7.98 -7.17 -13.23
CA LEU A 94 -8.38 -6.40 -14.40
C LEU A 94 -9.65 -7.05 -15.00
N MET A 95 -10.76 -6.32 -14.98
CA MET A 95 -12.04 -6.78 -15.53
C MET A 95 -12.67 -5.67 -16.35
N ASP A 96 -13.12 -5.97 -17.56
CA ASP A 96 -13.76 -5.00 -18.46
C ASP A 96 -12.94 -3.72 -18.65
N ASN A 97 -11.62 -3.89 -18.83
CA ASN A 97 -10.66 -2.78 -18.95
C ASN A 97 -10.63 -1.84 -17.74
N ARG A 98 -10.88 -2.37 -16.53
CA ARG A 98 -10.85 -1.64 -15.26
C ARG A 98 -10.15 -2.44 -14.17
N TYR A 99 -9.25 -1.81 -13.44
CA TYR A 99 -8.72 -2.36 -12.20
C TYR A 99 -9.82 -2.41 -11.13
N GLN A 100 -10.02 -3.58 -10.55
CA GLN A 100 -10.88 -3.83 -9.40
C GLN A 100 -10.02 -4.23 -8.21
N PHE A 101 -9.96 -3.35 -7.21
CA PHE A 101 -9.26 -3.61 -5.95
C PHE A 101 -10.29 -3.99 -4.88
N ALA A 102 -10.34 -5.27 -4.50
CA ALA A 102 -11.45 -5.82 -3.71
C ALA A 102 -11.35 -5.53 -2.19
N VAL A 103 -10.23 -4.97 -1.73
CA VAL A 103 -9.95 -4.75 -0.31
C VAL A 103 -10.45 -3.38 0.13
N LYS A 104 -11.07 -3.31 1.31
CA LYS A 104 -11.76 -2.11 1.79
C LYS A 104 -10.93 -1.23 2.73
N GLN A 105 -9.89 -1.79 3.34
CA GLN A 105 -9.09 -1.11 4.36
C GLN A 105 -7.67 -1.69 4.43
N ALA A 106 -6.70 -0.84 4.77
CA ALA A 106 -5.27 -1.19 4.78
C ALA A 106 -4.90 -2.33 5.74
N LYS A 107 -5.60 -2.42 6.88
CA LYS A 107 -5.33 -3.47 7.89
C LYS A 107 -5.57 -4.88 7.37
N ASP A 108 -6.45 -5.06 6.38
CA ASP A 108 -6.73 -6.37 5.78
C ASP A 108 -5.56 -6.84 4.89
N LEU A 109 -4.61 -5.95 4.58
CA LEU A 109 -3.37 -6.24 3.87
C LEU A 109 -2.14 -6.17 4.79
N HIS A 110 -2.32 -5.80 6.06
CA HIS A 110 -1.22 -5.59 6.99
C HIS A 110 -0.18 -4.58 6.47
N ILE A 111 -0.65 -3.47 5.88
CA ILE A 111 0.18 -2.38 5.33
C ILE A 111 -0.25 -1.00 5.88
N PRO A 112 0.59 0.05 5.74
CA PRO A 112 0.21 1.42 6.04
C PRO A 112 -1.05 1.89 5.31
N ASN A 113 -1.88 2.67 5.99
CA ASN A 113 -3.03 3.33 5.37
C ASN A 113 -2.62 4.25 4.22
N LYS A 114 -1.48 4.94 4.35
CA LYS A 114 -0.94 5.78 3.27
C LYS A 114 -0.66 4.98 1.98
N ALA A 115 -0.04 3.81 2.09
CA ALA A 115 0.24 2.95 0.94
C ALA A 115 -1.07 2.46 0.30
N PHE A 116 -2.01 1.98 1.11
CA PHE A 116 -3.32 1.56 0.66
C PHE A 116 -4.05 2.66 -0.14
N VAL A 117 -4.16 3.85 0.45
CA VAL A 117 -4.84 5.00 -0.18
C VAL A 117 -4.13 5.45 -1.45
N TYR A 118 -2.80 5.45 -1.47
CA TYR A 118 -2.02 5.79 -2.65
C TYR A 118 -2.37 4.87 -3.84
N TYR A 119 -2.28 3.56 -3.64
CA TYR A 119 -2.53 2.59 -4.72
C TYR A 119 -4.00 2.58 -5.15
N GLN A 120 -4.93 2.69 -4.20
CA GLN A 120 -6.36 2.83 -4.52
C GLN A 120 -6.60 4.02 -5.45
N ARG A 121 -6.05 5.20 -5.13
CA ARG A 121 -6.18 6.41 -5.97
C ARG A 121 -5.52 6.23 -7.33
N SER A 122 -4.37 5.56 -7.38
CA SER A 122 -3.68 5.27 -8.64
C SER A 122 -4.54 4.41 -9.57
N PHE A 123 -5.14 3.34 -9.06
CA PHE A 123 -6.07 2.50 -9.83
C PHE A 123 -7.30 3.28 -10.31
N ASP A 124 -7.90 4.10 -9.44
CA ASP A 124 -9.03 4.95 -9.80
C ASP A 124 -8.67 6.00 -10.87
N GLU A 125 -7.47 6.58 -10.80
CA GLU A 125 -6.97 7.49 -11.81
C GLU A 125 -6.76 6.80 -13.16
N MET A 126 -6.12 5.63 -13.18
CA MET A 126 -5.91 4.87 -14.42
C MET A 126 -7.24 4.42 -15.04
N ASN A 127 -8.19 3.97 -14.21
CA ASN A 127 -9.54 3.64 -14.64
C ASN A 127 -10.26 4.85 -15.28
N ARG A 128 -10.16 6.04 -14.65
CA ARG A 128 -10.76 7.28 -15.19
C ARG A 128 -10.10 7.70 -16.51
N LYS A 129 -8.77 7.62 -16.60
CA LYS A 129 -8.02 7.92 -17.83
C LYS A 129 -8.42 6.98 -18.96
N ALA A 130 -8.51 5.68 -18.69
CA ALA A 130 -8.93 4.68 -19.67
C ALA A 130 -10.36 4.92 -20.15
N ALA A 131 -11.29 5.21 -19.24
CA ALA A 131 -12.69 5.48 -19.56
C ALA A 131 -12.90 6.80 -20.35
N ALA A 132 -12.08 7.82 -20.10
CA ALA A 132 -12.18 9.11 -20.78
C ALA A 132 -11.43 9.17 -22.13
N SER A 133 -10.56 8.19 -22.40
CA SER A 133 -9.73 8.20 -23.61
C SER A 133 -10.53 7.82 -24.86
N LYS A 134 -10.49 8.70 -25.87
CA LYS A 134 -11.04 8.44 -27.21
C LYS A 134 -10.19 7.44 -28.00
N ASP A 135 -8.90 7.33 -27.64
CA ASP A 135 -7.92 6.45 -28.31
C ASP A 135 -7.94 5.02 -27.73
N SER A 136 -8.96 4.68 -26.94
CA SER A 136 -9.17 3.35 -26.35
C SER A 136 -7.94 2.79 -25.63
N ILE A 137 -7.48 3.48 -24.57
CA ILE A 137 -6.40 2.97 -23.70
C ILE A 137 -6.81 1.60 -23.15
N ARG A 138 -5.99 0.58 -23.43
CA ARG A 138 -6.12 -0.76 -22.86
C ARG A 138 -5.22 -0.87 -21.63
N LEU A 139 -5.84 -1.07 -20.47
CA LEU A 139 -5.14 -1.35 -19.23
C LEU A 139 -4.59 -2.78 -19.28
N GLU A 140 -3.46 -3.00 -18.60
CA GLU A 140 -2.80 -4.30 -18.54
C GLU A 140 -2.53 -4.69 -17.09
N LEU A 141 -2.76 -5.96 -16.79
CA LEU A 141 -2.38 -6.61 -15.54
C LEU A 141 -2.10 -8.08 -15.86
N PRO A 142 -0.84 -8.51 -15.94
CA PRO A 142 -0.52 -9.92 -16.06
C PRO A 142 -1.11 -10.71 -14.88
N ASP A 143 -1.63 -11.92 -15.13
CA ASP A 143 -2.23 -12.77 -14.08
C ASP A 143 -1.21 -13.15 -13.00
N ASP A 144 0.07 -13.21 -13.36
CA ASP A 144 1.19 -13.54 -12.48
C ASP A 144 1.92 -12.30 -11.92
N TYR A 145 1.38 -11.09 -12.13
CA TYR A 145 2.08 -9.84 -11.83
C TYR A 145 2.54 -9.75 -10.37
N ALA A 146 1.67 -10.11 -9.42
CA ALA A 146 2.05 -10.13 -8.00
C ALA A 146 3.24 -11.07 -7.76
N THR A 147 3.19 -12.30 -8.27
CA THR A 147 4.28 -13.27 -8.13
C THR A 147 5.57 -12.79 -8.80
N ARG A 148 5.48 -12.08 -9.94
CA ARG A 148 6.63 -11.49 -10.60
C ARG A 148 7.34 -10.45 -9.74
N LEU A 149 6.60 -9.63 -9.00
CA LEU A 149 7.18 -8.63 -8.09
C LEU A 149 8.09 -9.27 -7.02
N ILE A 150 7.73 -10.45 -6.52
CA ILE A 150 8.53 -11.17 -5.51
C ILE A 150 9.79 -11.82 -6.11
N ARG A 151 9.79 -12.13 -7.42
CA ARG A 151 10.87 -12.86 -8.08
C ARG A 151 11.91 -11.97 -8.78
N GLU A 152 11.68 -10.66 -8.82
CA GLU A 152 12.55 -9.65 -9.43
C GLU A 152 13.73 -9.27 -8.54
#